data_AF-A0A941NCZ6-F1
#
_entry.id   AF-A0A941NCZ6-F1
#
_cell.length_a   1.000
_cell.length_b   1.000
_cell.length_c   1.000
_cell.angle_alpha   90.00
_cell.angle_beta   90.00
_cell.angle_gamma   90.00
#
_symmetry.space_group_name_H-M   'P 1'
#
loop_
_entity.id
_entity.type
_entity.pdbx_description
1 polymer ?
#
loop_
_entity_poly.entity_id
_entity_poly.type
_entity_poly.pdbx_seq_one_letter_code
_entity_poly.pdbx_strand_id
1 'polypeptide(L)'
;LAAKMAHDLGNAVVLGAPVRSIEQDDAGVVVTTAKGHWRARRVIVTAPPPLASRIVYTPALPALRDGLTQRMPLGCVIKVHVAYARPFWREAGYTGQVLSDRTVFGPWFDHSPLHGSTGGLVGFLCGGPAQQWADRPAADRRAQVLKDIAIYFGDAALTPIDYIEEVWTKAPLHRGGYVASPTPGVMTAFWPALREPVGRIHWSGTETAGAWVGYIEGAIRSGERAADEVAGKL
;
A
#
# COMPACT_ATOMS: atom_id res chain seq x y z
N LEU A 1 7.34 -11.31 -6.73
CA LEU A 1 6.92 -10.78 -8.05
C LEU A 1 7.77 -9.60 -8.49
N ALA A 2 7.65 -8.41 -7.86
CA ALA A 2 8.34 -7.19 -8.30
C ALA A 2 9.86 -7.34 -8.46
N ALA A 3 10.54 -8.01 -7.52
CA ALA A 3 11.99 -8.26 -7.61
C ALA A 3 12.39 -9.07 -8.86
N LYS A 4 11.56 -10.05 -9.26
CA LYS A 4 11.80 -10.86 -10.46
C LYS A 4 11.63 -10.01 -11.73
N MET A 5 10.56 -9.23 -11.81
CA MET A 5 10.34 -8.32 -12.94
C MET A 5 11.46 -7.27 -13.05
N ALA A 6 11.92 -6.73 -11.92
CA ALA A 6 13.02 -5.79 -11.90
C ALA A 6 14.35 -6.42 -12.36
N HIS A 7 14.60 -7.68 -12.02
CA HIS A 7 15.74 -8.44 -12.51
C HIS A 7 15.70 -8.56 -14.04
N ASP A 8 14.55 -8.93 -14.61
CA ASP A 8 14.38 -9.08 -16.07
C ASP A 8 14.53 -7.73 -16.82
N LEU A 9 14.13 -6.62 -16.19
CA LEU A 9 14.27 -5.26 -16.73
C LEU A 9 15.68 -4.66 -16.58
N GLY A 10 16.52 -5.24 -15.71
CA GLY A 10 17.90 -4.82 -15.47
C GLY A 10 18.05 -3.31 -15.24
N ASN A 11 18.90 -2.67 -16.05
CA ASN A 11 19.25 -1.25 -15.92
C ASN A 11 18.11 -0.28 -16.23
N ALA A 12 16.96 -0.75 -16.72
CA ALA A 12 15.77 0.09 -16.89
C ALA A 12 15.15 0.49 -15.53
N VAL A 13 15.43 -0.24 -14.45
CA VAL A 13 14.93 0.08 -13.10
C VAL A 13 15.93 0.97 -12.36
N VAL A 14 15.55 2.22 -12.12
CA VAL A 14 16.38 3.18 -11.37
C VAL A 14 15.84 3.35 -9.95
N LEU A 15 16.49 2.72 -8.98
CA LEU A 15 16.15 2.85 -7.55
C LEU A 15 16.67 4.15 -6.93
N GLY A 16 16.06 4.58 -5.82
CA GLY A 16 16.48 5.79 -5.09
C GLY A 16 16.32 7.07 -5.92
N ALA A 17 15.39 7.09 -6.87
CA ALA A 17 15.12 8.19 -7.78
C ALA A 17 13.67 8.70 -7.61
N PRO A 18 13.32 9.29 -6.45
CA PRO A 18 11.98 9.84 -6.25
C PRO A 18 11.73 10.98 -7.26
N VAL A 19 10.62 10.86 -8.00
CA VAL A 19 10.20 11.86 -8.98
C VAL A 19 9.80 13.14 -8.28
N ARG A 20 10.36 14.26 -8.73
CA ARG A 20 10.10 15.61 -8.21
C ARG A 20 9.18 16.40 -9.14
N SER A 21 9.41 16.34 -10.44
CA SER A 21 8.57 16.99 -11.43
C SER A 21 8.38 16.16 -12.69
N ILE A 22 7.24 16.40 -13.35
CA ILE A 22 6.89 15.89 -14.67
C ILE A 22 6.45 17.08 -15.51
N GLU A 23 7.19 17.34 -16.59
CA GLU A 23 6.89 18.39 -17.55
C GLU A 23 6.45 17.74 -18.86
N GLN A 24 5.46 18.31 -19.55
CA GLN A 24 5.00 17.77 -20.83
C GLN A 24 4.63 18.87 -21.82
N ASP A 25 4.85 18.58 -23.09
CA ASP A 25 4.52 19.44 -24.24
C ASP A 25 4.08 18.60 -25.45
N ASP A 26 3.99 19.23 -26.61
CA ASP A 26 3.61 18.55 -27.85
C ASP A 26 4.67 17.54 -28.33
N ALA A 27 5.92 17.62 -27.87
CA ALA A 27 7.00 16.73 -28.25
C ALA A 27 7.15 15.51 -27.33
N GLY A 28 6.84 15.64 -26.03
CA GLY A 28 6.98 14.53 -25.10
C GLY A 28 6.81 14.91 -23.63
N VAL A 29 7.48 14.14 -22.78
CA VAL A 29 7.53 14.34 -21.33
C VAL A 29 8.96 14.34 -20.82
N VAL A 30 9.25 15.15 -19.80
CA VAL A 30 10.50 15.18 -19.06
C VAL A 30 10.21 14.85 -17.60
N VAL A 31 10.79 13.76 -17.10
CA VAL A 31 10.69 13.34 -15.70
C VAL A 31 11.98 13.72 -14.98
N THR A 32 11.88 14.45 -13.88
CA THR A 32 13.04 14.94 -13.12
C THR A 32 13.11 14.29 -11.75
N THR A 33 14.30 13.82 -11.38
CA THR A 33 14.63 13.32 -10.04
C THR A 33 15.94 13.95 -9.57
N ALA A 34 16.36 13.68 -8.33
CA ALA A 34 17.69 14.09 -7.86
C ALA A 34 18.85 13.41 -8.62
N LYS A 35 18.58 12.30 -9.33
CA LYS A 35 19.58 11.53 -10.08
C LYS A 35 19.69 11.94 -11.55
N GLY A 36 18.80 12.80 -12.05
CA GLY A 36 18.84 13.27 -13.44
C GLY A 36 17.47 13.51 -14.05
N HIS A 37 17.43 13.51 -15.38
CA HIS A 37 16.26 13.78 -16.19
C HIS A 37 16.07 12.67 -17.25
N TRP A 38 14.83 12.27 -17.48
CA TRP A 38 14.46 11.28 -18.49
C TRP A 38 13.45 11.88 -19.45
N ARG A 39 13.73 11.75 -20.76
CA ARG A 39 12.81 12.13 -21.83
C ARG A 39 12.08 10.90 -22.35
N ALA A 40 10.76 11.01 -22.52
CA ALA A 40 9.93 9.97 -23.10
C ALA A 40 8.81 10.57 -23.94
N ARG A 41 8.14 9.75 -24.76
CA ARG A 41 6.94 10.19 -25.50
C ARG A 41 5.71 10.31 -24.60
N ARG A 42 5.65 9.48 -23.56
CA ARG A 42 4.56 9.34 -22.57
C ARG A 42 5.13 8.84 -21.23
N VAL A 43 4.40 9.05 -20.15
CA VAL A 43 4.75 8.54 -18.81
C VAL A 43 3.52 7.88 -18.16
N ILE A 44 3.75 6.77 -17.45
CA ILE A 44 2.74 6.14 -16.59
C ILE A 44 3.12 6.45 -15.14
N VAL A 45 2.22 7.11 -14.40
CA VAL A 45 2.36 7.33 -12.96
C VAL A 45 1.61 6.23 -12.22
N THR A 46 2.35 5.38 -11.50
CA THR A 46 1.82 4.24 -10.74
C THR A 46 1.65 4.54 -9.25
N ALA A 47 1.95 5.77 -8.81
CA ALA A 47 1.86 6.17 -7.42
C ALA A 47 0.38 6.37 -7.00
N PRO A 48 0.00 6.02 -5.75
CA PRO A 48 -1.33 6.32 -5.21
C PRO A 48 -1.67 7.82 -5.35
N PRO A 49 -2.96 8.19 -5.51
CA PRO A 49 -3.35 9.58 -5.74
C PRO A 49 -2.73 10.62 -4.76
N PRO A 50 -2.66 10.38 -3.43
CA PRO A 50 -2.02 11.32 -2.50
C PRO A 50 -0.50 11.47 -2.63
N LEU A 51 0.17 10.53 -3.29
CA LEU A 51 1.60 10.62 -3.58
C LEU A 51 1.83 11.21 -4.97
N ALA A 52 0.95 10.89 -5.93
CA ALA A 52 0.96 11.53 -7.23
C ALA A 52 0.79 13.06 -7.12
N SER A 53 0.03 13.57 -6.16
CA SER A 53 -0.13 15.02 -5.91
C SER A 53 1.12 15.73 -5.38
N ARG A 54 2.15 14.97 -4.96
CA ARG A 54 3.40 15.54 -4.45
C ARG A 54 4.44 15.78 -5.54
N ILE A 55 4.14 15.33 -6.76
CA ILE A 55 4.94 15.61 -7.95
C ILE A 55 4.50 16.98 -8.48
N VAL A 56 5.46 17.81 -8.87
CA VAL A 56 5.17 19.07 -9.55
C VAL A 56 4.89 18.79 -11.03
N TYR A 57 3.77 19.29 -11.56
CA TYR A 57 3.40 19.11 -12.96
C TYR A 57 3.45 20.43 -13.72
N THR A 58 4.04 20.40 -14.91
CA THR A 58 4.05 21.54 -15.85
C THR A 58 3.56 21.09 -17.22
N PRO A 59 2.44 21.63 -17.74
CA PRO A 59 1.49 22.53 -17.06
C PRO A 59 0.81 21.87 -15.85
N ALA A 60 0.19 22.69 -15.01
CA ALA A 60 -0.54 22.20 -13.83
C ALA A 60 -1.65 21.21 -14.22
N LEU A 61 -1.93 20.24 -13.35
CA LEU A 61 -3.00 19.27 -13.58
C LEU A 61 -4.37 19.97 -13.64
N PRO A 62 -5.31 19.48 -14.46
CA PRO A 62 -6.68 19.98 -14.49
C PRO A 62 -7.34 19.91 -13.11
N ALA A 63 -8.24 20.87 -12.82
CA ALA A 63 -8.90 21.01 -11.51
C ALA A 63 -9.57 19.72 -11.02
N LEU A 64 -10.13 18.91 -11.93
CA LEU A 64 -10.73 17.62 -11.55
C LEU A 64 -9.71 16.63 -11.01
N ARG A 65 -8.52 16.55 -11.63
CA ARG A 65 -7.45 15.65 -11.18
C ARG A 65 -6.82 16.15 -9.89
N ASP A 66 -6.51 17.46 -9.82
CA ASP A 66 -5.96 18.07 -8.60
C ASP A 66 -6.92 17.86 -7.41
N GLY A 67 -8.21 18.18 -7.61
CA GLY A 67 -9.26 18.00 -6.61
C GLY A 67 -9.45 16.55 -6.16
N LEU A 68 -9.33 15.57 -7.07
CA LEU A 68 -9.39 14.15 -6.74
C LEU A 68 -8.26 13.74 -5.79
N THR A 69 -7.02 14.11 -6.11
CA THR A 69 -5.85 13.65 -5.33
C THR A 69 -5.83 14.17 -3.90
N GLN A 70 -6.45 15.32 -3.63
CA GLN A 70 -6.59 15.89 -2.29
C GLN A 70 -7.65 15.17 -1.42
N ARG A 71 -8.55 14.40 -2.05
CA ARG A 71 -9.75 13.83 -1.40
C ARG A 71 -9.78 12.29 -1.42
N MET A 72 -8.65 11.67 -1.72
CA MET A 72 -8.48 10.21 -1.67
C MET A 72 -7.42 9.81 -0.65
N PRO A 73 -7.59 10.04 0.66
CA PRO A 73 -6.58 9.69 1.65
C PRO A 73 -6.28 8.19 1.66
N LEU A 74 -5.03 7.84 1.96
CA LEU A 74 -4.63 6.47 2.28
C LEU A 74 -5.14 6.08 3.66
N GLY A 75 -5.50 4.82 3.84
CA GLY A 75 -5.87 4.29 5.15
C GLY A 75 -4.67 4.24 6.13
N CYS A 76 -4.99 4.01 7.40
CA CYS A 76 -4.00 3.81 8.45
C CYS A 76 -3.95 2.31 8.79
N VAL A 77 -2.77 1.70 8.71
CA VAL A 77 -2.57 0.27 8.99
C VAL A 77 -1.29 0.06 9.82
N ILE A 78 -1.39 -0.77 10.85
CA ILE A 78 -0.23 -1.41 11.49
C ILE A 78 -0.34 -2.91 11.24
N LYS A 79 0.63 -3.48 10.52
CA LYS A 79 0.70 -4.92 10.30
C LYS A 79 1.68 -5.52 11.27
N VAL A 80 1.27 -6.55 11.99
CA VAL A 80 2.09 -7.20 13.01
C VAL A 80 2.28 -8.67 12.65
N HIS A 81 3.49 -9.18 12.82
CA HIS A 81 3.78 -10.60 12.81
C HIS A 81 4.36 -10.99 14.17
N VAL A 82 3.86 -12.09 14.73
CA VAL A 82 4.31 -12.63 16.01
C VAL A 82 4.67 -14.09 15.82
N ALA A 83 5.91 -14.45 16.17
CA ALA A 83 6.40 -15.80 16.05
C ALA A 83 6.44 -16.48 17.43
N TYR A 84 6.13 -17.77 17.46
CA TYR A 84 6.15 -18.63 18.64
C TYR A 84 6.92 -19.92 18.33
N ALA A 85 7.47 -20.55 19.36
CA ALA A 85 8.18 -21.82 19.22
C ALA A 85 7.30 -22.94 18.63
N ARG A 86 5.98 -22.87 18.89
CA ARG A 86 4.96 -23.81 18.41
C ARG A 86 3.63 -23.13 18.12
N PRO A 87 2.82 -23.62 17.16
CA PRO A 87 1.48 -23.11 16.89
C PRO A 87 0.49 -23.65 17.94
N PHE A 88 0.62 -23.23 19.20
CA PHE A 88 -0.15 -23.75 20.33
C PHE A 88 -1.68 -23.62 20.16
N TRP A 89 -2.16 -22.66 19.36
CA TRP A 89 -3.57 -22.57 18.99
C TRP A 89 -4.04 -23.76 18.15
N ARG A 90 -3.20 -24.30 17.24
CA ARG A 90 -3.54 -25.50 16.44
C ARG A 90 -3.65 -26.74 17.32
N GLU A 91 -2.74 -26.88 18.28
CA GLU A 91 -2.78 -27.99 19.25
C GLU A 91 -4.06 -27.97 20.10
N ALA A 92 -4.58 -26.78 20.37
CA ALA A 92 -5.86 -26.56 21.03
C ALA A 92 -7.09 -26.68 20.10
N GLY A 93 -6.90 -27.06 18.82
CA GLY A 93 -7.98 -27.24 17.85
C GLY A 93 -8.46 -25.97 17.14
N TYR A 94 -7.73 -24.85 17.25
CA TYR A 94 -8.07 -23.58 16.60
C TYR A 94 -7.31 -23.36 15.30
N THR A 95 -7.93 -22.61 14.38
CA THR A 95 -7.33 -22.23 13.09
C THR A 95 -6.33 -21.08 13.18
N GLY A 96 -6.27 -20.40 14.33
CA GLY A 96 -5.53 -19.14 14.52
C GLY A 96 -6.23 -17.91 13.91
N GLN A 97 -7.40 -18.07 13.29
CA GLN A 97 -8.21 -16.95 12.82
C GLN A 97 -9.01 -16.35 13.98
N VAL A 98 -8.95 -15.02 14.13
CA VAL A 98 -9.77 -14.28 15.09
C VAL A 98 -10.38 -13.07 14.40
N LEU A 99 -11.72 -12.98 14.47
CA LEU A 99 -12.48 -11.78 14.16
C LEU A 99 -13.32 -11.44 15.39
N SER A 100 -13.10 -10.25 15.95
CA SER A 100 -13.66 -9.88 17.25
C SER A 100 -13.66 -8.36 17.40
N ASP A 101 -14.61 -7.88 18.20
CA ASP A 101 -14.75 -6.49 18.65
C ASP A 101 -14.25 -6.29 20.11
N ARG A 102 -13.77 -7.35 20.76
CA ARG A 102 -13.33 -7.31 22.17
C ARG A 102 -11.95 -6.72 22.39
N THR A 103 -11.13 -6.67 21.35
CA THR A 103 -9.73 -6.23 21.44
C THR A 103 -9.50 -4.99 20.60
N VAL A 104 -8.43 -4.26 20.94
CA VAL A 104 -8.00 -3.13 20.13
C VAL A 104 -7.49 -3.65 18.80
N PHE A 105 -6.73 -4.75 18.83
CA PHE A 105 -5.99 -5.29 17.70
C PHE A 105 -6.58 -6.61 17.19
N GLY A 106 -6.64 -6.69 15.86
CA GLY A 106 -7.23 -7.77 15.07
C GLY A 106 -7.73 -7.21 13.73
N PRO A 107 -8.12 -8.07 12.77
CA PRO A 107 -8.20 -9.53 12.88
C PRO A 107 -6.84 -10.21 12.92
N TRP A 108 -6.81 -11.45 13.43
CA TRP A 108 -5.65 -12.33 13.48
C TRP A 108 -5.81 -13.50 12.50
N PHE A 109 -4.70 -13.95 11.93
CA PHE A 109 -4.64 -15.12 11.08
C PHE A 109 -3.38 -15.91 11.36
N ASP A 110 -3.47 -17.22 11.19
CA ASP A 110 -2.31 -18.11 11.19
C ASP A 110 -1.50 -17.90 9.91
N HIS A 111 -0.20 -17.63 10.07
CA HIS A 111 0.79 -17.58 8.99
C HIS A 111 1.88 -18.65 9.14
N SER A 112 1.78 -19.54 10.13
CA SER A 112 2.78 -20.56 10.44
C SER A 112 3.24 -21.29 9.18
N PRO A 113 4.55 -21.55 9.03
CA PRO A 113 5.08 -22.28 7.88
C PRO A 113 4.31 -23.57 7.61
N LEU A 114 4.13 -23.91 6.33
CA LEU A 114 3.53 -25.20 5.94
C LEU A 114 4.37 -26.38 6.42
N HIS A 115 5.70 -26.19 6.50
CA HIS A 115 6.66 -27.14 7.02
C HIS A 115 7.47 -26.50 8.14
N GLY A 116 7.51 -27.14 9.30
CA GLY A 116 8.21 -26.66 10.48
C GLY A 116 7.37 -26.77 11.73
N SER A 117 7.99 -26.51 12.87
CA SER A 117 7.34 -26.56 14.18
C SER A 117 6.92 -25.20 14.72
N THR A 118 7.33 -24.09 14.10
CA THR A 118 7.07 -22.74 14.63
C THR A 118 5.64 -22.28 14.36
N GLY A 119 5.09 -21.50 15.30
CA GLY A 119 3.81 -20.82 15.14
C GLY A 119 4.02 -19.40 14.65
N GLY A 120 3.22 -18.95 13.68
CA GLY A 120 3.19 -17.56 13.23
C GLY A 120 1.78 -17.01 13.24
N LEU A 121 1.57 -15.86 13.86
CA LEU A 121 0.33 -15.08 13.71
C LEU A 121 0.63 -13.78 12.96
N VAL A 122 -0.29 -13.39 12.08
CA VAL A 122 -0.31 -12.07 11.46
C VAL A 122 -1.58 -11.33 11.87
N GLY A 123 -1.42 -10.07 12.27
CA GLY A 123 -2.50 -9.19 12.68
C GLY A 123 -2.52 -7.90 11.89
N PHE A 124 -3.71 -7.34 11.71
CA PHE A 124 -3.91 -6.12 10.93
C PHE A 124 -4.70 -5.09 11.71
N LEU A 125 -4.01 -4.12 12.29
CA LEU A 125 -4.66 -3.00 12.91
C LEU A 125 -5.03 -1.95 11.86
N CYS A 126 -6.31 -1.67 11.66
CA CYS A 126 -6.77 -0.78 10.59
C CYS A 126 -7.59 0.41 11.12
N GLY A 127 -7.56 1.53 10.40
CA GLY A 127 -8.47 2.67 10.64
C GLY A 127 -8.21 3.40 11.97
N GLY A 128 -9.28 3.70 12.71
CA GLY A 128 -9.23 4.48 13.95
C GLY A 128 -8.25 3.94 15.00
N PRO A 129 -8.28 2.64 15.35
CA PRO A 129 -7.29 2.03 16.22
C PRO A 129 -5.85 2.24 15.72
N ALA A 130 -5.59 2.04 14.43
CA ALA A 130 -4.25 2.27 13.87
C ALA A 130 -3.82 3.74 14.01
N GLN A 131 -4.73 4.70 13.79
CA GLN A 131 -4.46 6.13 13.98
C GLN A 131 -4.10 6.46 15.44
N GLN A 132 -4.80 5.86 16.41
CA GLN A 132 -4.56 6.09 17.84
C GLN A 132 -3.25 5.47 18.37
N TRP A 133 -2.71 4.46 17.66
CA TRP A 133 -1.55 3.68 18.11
C TRP A 133 -0.29 3.87 17.27
N ALA A 134 -0.39 4.41 16.05
CA ALA A 134 0.74 4.58 15.12
C ALA A 134 1.90 5.39 15.74
N ASP A 135 1.59 6.40 16.54
CA ASP A 135 2.57 7.31 17.14
C ASP A 135 3.00 6.94 18.56
N ARG A 136 2.44 5.87 19.13
CA ARG A 136 2.88 5.37 20.43
C ARG A 136 4.29 4.74 20.35
N PRO A 137 4.97 4.53 21.49
CA PRO A 137 6.17 3.70 21.55
C PRO A 137 5.91 2.27 21.04
N ALA A 138 6.90 1.66 20.39
CA ALA A 138 6.80 0.29 19.89
C ALA A 138 6.58 -0.73 21.02
N ALA A 139 7.16 -0.47 22.20
CA ALA A 139 6.96 -1.31 23.39
C ALA A 139 5.49 -1.36 23.82
N ASP A 140 4.79 -0.22 23.81
CA ASP A 140 3.37 -0.14 24.19
C ASP A 140 2.49 -0.87 23.18
N ARG A 141 2.78 -0.72 21.88
CA ARG A 141 2.09 -1.48 20.82
C ARG A 141 2.29 -2.97 21.00
N ARG A 142 3.54 -3.42 21.18
CA ARG A 142 3.86 -4.83 21.40
C ARG A 142 3.13 -5.38 22.62
N ALA A 143 3.14 -4.67 23.75
CA ALA A 143 2.45 -5.10 24.95
C ALA A 143 0.93 -5.24 24.71
N GLN A 144 0.31 -4.28 24.01
CA GLN A 144 -1.11 -4.36 23.66
C GLN A 144 -1.42 -5.52 22.71
N VAL A 145 -0.58 -5.76 21.69
CA VAL A 145 -0.72 -6.93 20.80
C VAL A 145 -0.77 -8.23 21.61
N LEU A 146 0.24 -8.46 22.45
CA LEU A 146 0.35 -9.73 23.15
C LEU A 146 -0.81 -9.92 24.14
N LYS A 147 -1.24 -8.84 24.80
CA LYS A 147 -2.44 -8.84 25.64
C LYS A 147 -3.69 -9.21 24.85
N ASP A 148 -3.88 -8.63 23.67
CA ASP A 148 -5.04 -8.90 22.83
C ASP A 148 -5.06 -10.35 22.31
N ILE A 149 -3.91 -10.89 21.89
CA ILE A 149 -3.81 -12.29 21.45
C ILE A 149 -4.07 -13.25 22.64
N ALA A 150 -3.56 -12.94 23.83
CA ALA A 150 -3.73 -13.76 25.02
C ALA A 150 -5.20 -13.90 25.46
N ILE A 151 -6.06 -12.92 25.17
CA ILE A 151 -7.51 -13.03 25.40
C ILE A 151 -8.12 -14.22 24.63
N TYR A 152 -7.57 -14.57 23.47
CA TYR A 152 -8.10 -15.64 22.60
C TYR A 152 -7.36 -16.97 22.76
N PHE A 153 -6.04 -16.93 22.93
CA PHE A 153 -5.21 -18.14 22.91
C PHE A 153 -4.47 -18.43 24.23
N GLY A 154 -4.72 -17.63 25.28
CA GLY A 154 -4.15 -17.80 26.61
C GLY A 154 -2.70 -17.35 26.76
N ASP A 155 -2.12 -17.60 27.94
CA ASP A 155 -0.83 -17.04 28.37
C ASP A 155 0.37 -17.41 27.48
N ALA A 156 0.29 -18.51 26.72
CA ALA A 156 1.31 -18.87 25.74
C ALA A 156 1.53 -17.78 24.68
N ALA A 157 0.53 -16.94 24.42
CA ALA A 157 0.63 -15.77 23.54
C ALA A 157 1.52 -14.64 24.12
N LEU A 158 1.76 -14.61 25.43
CA LEU A 158 2.55 -13.57 26.07
C LEU A 158 4.07 -13.78 25.90
N THR A 159 4.48 -14.96 25.44
CA THR A 159 5.87 -15.37 25.29
C THR A 159 6.26 -15.65 23.83
N PRO A 160 6.28 -14.63 22.95
CA PRO A 160 6.73 -14.81 21.58
C PRO A 160 8.25 -14.97 21.49
N ILE A 161 8.72 -15.74 20.51
CA ILE A 161 10.15 -15.84 20.19
C ILE A 161 10.61 -14.70 19.28
N ASP A 162 9.69 -14.07 18.53
CA ASP A 162 9.97 -12.89 17.72
C ASP A 162 8.70 -12.04 17.52
N TYR A 163 8.89 -10.75 17.27
CA TYR A 163 7.84 -9.78 17.02
C TYR A 163 8.35 -8.73 16.04
N ILE A 164 7.65 -8.58 14.91
CA ILE A 164 7.92 -7.52 13.94
C ILE A 164 6.63 -6.78 13.61
N GLU A 165 6.73 -5.48 13.40
CA GLU A 165 5.60 -4.64 13.00
C GLU A 165 6.00 -3.65 11.92
N GLU A 166 5.04 -3.32 11.07
CA GLU A 166 5.14 -2.26 10.07
C GLU A 166 4.01 -1.27 10.29
N VAL A 167 4.37 -0.02 10.62
CA VAL A 167 3.43 1.10 10.75
C VAL A 167 3.40 1.83 9.40
N TRP A 168 2.44 1.47 8.54
CA TRP A 168 2.43 1.89 7.13
C TRP A 168 2.36 3.40 6.94
N THR A 169 1.78 4.13 7.89
CA THR A 169 1.73 5.61 7.87
C THR A 169 3.09 6.28 8.03
N LYS A 170 4.08 5.58 8.61
CA LYS A 170 5.44 6.09 8.83
C LYS A 170 6.38 5.80 7.66
N ALA A 171 6.00 4.93 6.72
CA ALA A 171 6.79 4.63 5.53
C ALA A 171 6.86 5.86 4.59
N PRO A 172 8.05 6.43 4.30
CA PRO A 172 8.17 7.71 3.59
C PRO A 172 7.53 7.75 2.19
N LEU A 173 7.53 6.62 1.48
CA LEU A 173 7.06 6.49 0.10
C LEU A 173 5.70 5.80 -0.04
N HIS A 174 5.05 5.40 1.07
CA HIS A 174 3.70 4.81 1.04
C HIS A 174 2.74 5.62 1.90
N ARG A 175 3.15 6.06 3.10
CA ARG A 175 2.44 6.98 3.99
C ARG A 175 1.04 6.54 4.42
N GLY A 176 0.74 5.26 4.28
CA GLY A 176 -0.53 4.64 4.64
C GLY A 176 -0.74 3.34 3.86
N GLY A 177 -1.93 2.77 3.98
CA GLY A 177 -2.34 1.55 3.30
C GLY A 177 -3.78 1.14 3.65
N TYR A 178 -4.33 0.10 3.04
CA TYR A 178 -3.78 -0.60 1.86
C TYR A 178 -3.97 0.20 0.57
N VAL A 179 -4.96 1.10 0.55
CA VAL A 179 -5.43 1.77 -0.66
C VAL A 179 -5.89 3.19 -0.34
N ALA A 180 -5.72 4.11 -1.29
CA ALA A 180 -6.33 5.42 -1.23
C ALA A 180 -7.84 5.33 -1.53
N SER A 181 -8.67 5.80 -0.61
CA SER A 181 -10.13 5.64 -0.68
C SER A 181 -10.83 6.99 -0.87
N PRO A 182 -11.87 7.08 -1.72
CA PRO A 182 -12.60 8.32 -1.92
C PRO A 182 -13.38 8.73 -0.66
N THR A 183 -13.25 9.99 -0.23
CA THR A 183 -14.15 10.56 0.78
C THR A 183 -15.56 10.81 0.20
N PRO A 184 -16.59 11.07 1.03
CA PRO A 184 -17.92 11.39 0.54
C PRO A 184 -17.92 12.48 -0.55
N GLY A 185 -18.69 12.24 -1.62
CA GLY A 185 -18.81 13.14 -2.78
C GLY A 185 -17.72 12.99 -3.85
N VAL A 186 -16.61 12.30 -3.58
CA VAL A 186 -15.51 12.20 -4.55
C VAL A 186 -15.88 11.37 -5.77
N MET A 187 -16.56 10.24 -5.55
CA MET A 187 -16.98 9.35 -6.64
C MET A 187 -17.99 10.00 -7.59
N THR A 188 -18.81 10.93 -7.12
CA THR A 188 -19.79 11.60 -7.98
C THR A 188 -19.19 12.82 -8.68
N ALA A 189 -18.28 13.54 -8.03
CA ALA A 189 -17.73 14.79 -8.57
C ALA A 189 -16.43 14.63 -9.38
N PHE A 190 -15.62 13.59 -9.13
CA PHE A 190 -14.25 13.51 -9.66
C PHE A 190 -13.84 12.17 -10.27
N TRP A 191 -14.70 11.14 -10.22
CA TRP A 191 -14.31 9.76 -10.55
C TRP A 191 -13.69 9.54 -11.94
N PRO A 192 -14.12 10.22 -13.02
CA PRO A 192 -13.45 10.10 -14.33
C PRO A 192 -11.96 10.43 -14.25
N ALA A 193 -11.60 11.48 -13.49
CA ALA A 193 -10.22 11.95 -13.32
C ALA A 193 -9.32 10.95 -12.57
N LEU A 194 -9.87 9.86 -12.01
CA LEU A 194 -9.06 8.79 -11.42
C LEU A 194 -8.20 8.09 -12.47
N ARG A 195 -8.74 7.91 -13.68
CA ARG A 195 -8.15 7.10 -14.76
C ARG A 195 -7.84 7.91 -16.02
N GLU A 196 -8.58 8.99 -16.27
CA GLU A 196 -8.44 9.78 -17.50
C GLU A 196 -7.01 10.34 -17.66
N PRO A 197 -6.31 10.03 -18.77
CA PRO A 197 -4.99 10.58 -19.03
C PRO A 197 -5.01 12.11 -19.09
N VAL A 198 -3.95 12.73 -18.57
CA VAL A 198 -3.74 14.18 -18.70
C VAL A 198 -2.65 14.41 -19.74
N GLY A 199 -3.06 14.60 -21.00
CA GLY A 199 -2.17 14.73 -22.14
C GLY A 199 -1.37 13.44 -22.39
N ARG A 200 -0.08 13.47 -22.07
CA ARG A 200 0.89 12.38 -22.21
C ARG A 200 1.13 11.61 -20.90
N ILE A 201 0.44 11.99 -19.83
CA ILE A 201 0.50 11.33 -18.51
C ILE A 201 -0.67 10.35 -18.38
N HIS A 202 -0.35 9.07 -18.21
CA HIS A 202 -1.31 8.00 -17.93
C HIS A 202 -1.24 7.59 -16.47
N TRP A 203 -2.35 7.08 -15.94
CA TRP A 203 -2.47 6.73 -14.53
C TRP A 203 -2.64 5.24 -14.35
N SER A 204 -1.86 4.69 -13.43
CA SER A 204 -1.92 3.29 -13.00
C SER A 204 -1.80 3.22 -11.49
N GLY A 205 -1.72 2.02 -10.94
CA GLY A 205 -1.86 1.76 -9.52
C GLY A 205 -3.24 1.22 -9.19
N THR A 206 -3.32 0.43 -8.13
CA THR A 206 -4.49 -0.41 -7.82
C THR A 206 -5.80 0.39 -7.69
N GLU A 207 -5.74 1.65 -7.28
CA GLU A 207 -6.87 2.59 -7.25
C GLU A 207 -7.55 2.75 -8.61
N THR A 208 -6.78 2.67 -9.69
CA THR A 208 -7.28 2.85 -11.05
C THR A 208 -7.87 1.56 -11.63
N ALA A 209 -7.84 0.43 -10.92
CA ALA A 209 -8.35 -0.84 -11.44
C ALA A 209 -9.88 -0.84 -11.60
N GLY A 210 -10.40 -1.64 -12.53
CA GLY A 210 -11.86 -1.87 -12.68
C GLY A 210 -12.41 -2.94 -11.73
N ALA A 211 -11.53 -3.78 -11.19
CA ALA A 211 -11.83 -4.83 -10.22
C ALA A 211 -10.63 -5.00 -9.28
N TRP A 212 -10.86 -5.56 -8.09
CA TRP A 212 -9.80 -5.84 -7.09
C TRP A 212 -9.01 -4.59 -6.67
N VAL A 213 -9.68 -3.44 -6.60
CA VAL A 213 -9.11 -2.18 -6.14
C VAL A 213 -8.56 -2.35 -4.72
N GLY A 214 -7.30 -1.95 -4.51
CA GLY A 214 -6.59 -2.08 -3.24
C GLY A 214 -5.78 -3.36 -3.07
N TYR A 215 -5.82 -4.26 -4.07
CA TYR A 215 -5.06 -5.52 -4.06
C TYR A 215 -3.96 -5.54 -5.12
N ILE A 216 -3.05 -6.51 -4.99
CA ILE A 216 -2.00 -6.80 -5.97
C ILE A 216 -2.60 -7.07 -7.36
N GLU A 217 -3.72 -7.80 -7.41
CA GLU A 217 -4.44 -8.08 -8.66
C GLU A 217 -4.89 -6.80 -9.38
N GLY A 218 -5.43 -5.82 -8.62
CA GLY A 218 -5.77 -4.52 -9.18
C GLY A 218 -4.55 -3.75 -9.68
N ALA A 219 -3.40 -3.87 -9.00
CA ALA A 219 -2.15 -3.25 -9.45
C ALA A 219 -1.65 -3.84 -10.77
N ILE A 220 -1.71 -5.17 -10.93
CA ILE A 220 -1.32 -5.86 -12.17
C ILE A 220 -2.24 -5.43 -13.32
N ARG A 221 -3.56 -5.56 -13.14
CA ARG A 221 -4.55 -5.20 -14.17
C ARG A 221 -4.46 -3.75 -14.61
N SER A 222 -4.25 -2.83 -13.66
CA SER A 222 -4.08 -1.41 -13.98
C SER A 222 -2.75 -1.10 -14.66
N GLY A 223 -1.70 -1.87 -14.37
CA GLY A 223 -0.42 -1.78 -15.06
C GLY A 223 -0.53 -2.17 -16.52
N GLU A 224 -1.14 -3.33 -16.79
CA GLU A 224 -1.39 -3.84 -18.15
C GLU A 224 -2.25 -2.86 -18.95
N ARG A 225 -3.39 -2.41 -18.39
CA ARG A 225 -4.26 -1.42 -19.04
C ARG A 225 -3.49 -0.15 -19.41
N ALA A 226 -2.74 0.43 -18.47
CA ALA A 226 -2.01 1.67 -18.74
C ALA A 226 -0.90 1.48 -19.79
N ALA A 227 -0.27 0.30 -19.84
CA ALA A 227 0.68 -0.05 -20.89
C ALA A 227 0.01 -0.13 -22.27
N ASP A 228 -1.17 -0.77 -22.36
CA ASP A 228 -1.94 -0.86 -23.60
C ASP A 228 -2.42 0.51 -24.09
N GLU A 229 -2.88 1.38 -23.17
CA GLU A 229 -3.25 2.76 -23.48
C GLU A 229 -2.09 3.55 -24.09
N VAL A 230 -0.87 3.37 -23.56
CA VAL A 230 0.34 4.01 -24.09
C VAL A 230 0.71 3.42 -25.45
N ALA A 231 0.71 2.09 -25.57
CA ALA A 231 1.06 1.38 -26.81
C ALA A 231 0.14 1.77 -27.97
N GLY A 232 -1.17 1.91 -27.73
CA GLY A 232 -2.15 2.36 -28.74
C GLY A 232 -2.03 3.83 -29.14
N LYS A 233 -1.07 4.57 -28.57
CA LYS A 233 -0.82 5.99 -28.82
C LYS A 233 0.63 6.27 -29.26
N LEU A 234 1.43 5.23 -29.47
CA LEU A 234 2.79 5.30 -30.01
C LEU A 234 2.80 5.08 -31.51
#